data_AF-A0A6B3HJB1-F1
#
_entry.id   AF-A0A6B3HJB1-F1
#
_cell.length_a   1.000
_cell.length_b   1.000
_cell.length_c   1.000
_cell.angle_alpha   90.00
_cell.angle_beta   90.00
_cell.angle_gamma   90.00
#
_symmetry.space_group_name_H-M   'P 1'
#
loop_
_entity.id
_entity.type
_entity.pdbx_description
1 polymer ?
#
loop_
_entity_poly.entity_id
_entity_poly.type
_entity_poly.pdbx_seq_one_letter_code
_entity_poly.pdbx_strand_id
1 'polypeptide(L)'
;GGIGVVGAGAAGLWVARAGLRPVDELTEAVEHVARTEDLTVRIPVDGEDEIARLSHSFNSMAAQLASSRDRQAQLIADAGHELRTPLTSLRTNVELLARSDETGRVIPPDDRKALMASVKAQMTELAALIGDLQELARPDAA
;
A
#
# COMPACT_ATOMS: atom_id res chain seq x y z
N GLY A 1 -16.84 19.10 -57.15
CA GLY A 1 -15.91 20.23 -57.33
C GLY A 1 -14.91 20.27 -56.19
N GLY A 2 -13.74 20.89 -56.38
CA GLY A 2 -12.64 20.90 -55.40
C GLY A 2 -13.03 21.41 -53.99
N ILE A 3 -13.98 22.33 -53.89
CA ILE A 3 -14.54 22.82 -52.61
C ILE A 3 -15.19 21.68 -51.81
N GLY A 4 -15.90 20.77 -52.47
CA GLY A 4 -16.53 19.62 -51.81
C GLY A 4 -15.50 18.61 -51.29
N VAL A 5 -14.38 18.44 -51.99
CA VAL A 5 -13.28 17.55 -51.56
C VAL A 5 -12.58 18.13 -50.34
N VAL A 6 -12.28 19.43 -50.37
CA VAL A 6 -11.66 20.13 -49.22
C VAL A 6 -12.58 20.12 -48.00
N GLY A 7 -13.88 20.39 -48.20
CA GLY A 7 -14.87 20.36 -47.11
C GLY A 7 -15.01 18.97 -46.48
N ALA A 8 -15.10 17.91 -47.29
CA ALA A 8 -15.17 16.54 -46.79
C ALA A 8 -13.88 16.12 -46.05
N GLY A 9 -12.71 16.51 -46.56
CA GLY A 9 -11.43 16.26 -45.89
C GLY A 9 -11.33 16.94 -44.51
N ALA A 10 -11.75 18.21 -44.42
CA ALA A 10 -11.77 18.95 -43.16
C ALA A 10 -12.74 18.32 -42.13
N ALA A 11 -13.93 17.92 -42.57
CA ALA A 11 -14.91 17.25 -41.71
C ALA A 11 -14.41 15.89 -41.21
N GLY A 12 -13.78 15.09 -42.08
CA GLY A 12 -13.19 13.81 -41.69
C GLY A 12 -12.07 13.95 -40.65
N LEU A 13 -11.18 14.93 -40.83
CA LEU A 13 -10.14 15.26 -39.85
C LEU A 13 -10.70 15.71 -38.50
N TRP A 14 -11.80 16.46 -38.51
CA TRP A 14 -12.45 16.90 -37.27
C TRP A 14 -13.10 15.75 -36.52
N VAL A 15 -13.85 14.88 -37.22
CA VAL A 15 -14.47 13.68 -36.64
C VAL A 15 -13.40 12.73 -36.08
N ALA A 16 -12.32 12.49 -36.83
CA ALA A 16 -11.22 11.64 -36.36
C ALA A 16 -10.56 12.18 -35.09
N ARG A 17 -10.30 13.50 -35.02
CA ARG A 17 -9.76 14.12 -33.80
C ARG A 17 -10.74 14.06 -32.63
N ALA A 18 -12.02 14.32 -32.88
CA ALA A 18 -13.04 14.28 -31.83
C ALA A 18 -13.21 12.86 -31.26
N GLY A 19 -13.16 11.83 -32.11
CA GLY A 19 -13.28 10.43 -31.70
C GLY A 19 -12.03 9.86 -31.01
N LEU A 20 -10.84 10.40 -31.29
CA LEU A 20 -9.58 9.94 -30.68
C LEU A 20 -9.24 10.64 -29.36
N ARG A 21 -9.81 11.82 -29.11
CA ARG A 21 -9.55 12.57 -27.87
C ARG A 21 -9.73 11.75 -26.58
N PRO A 22 -10.77 10.91 -26.42
CA PRO A 22 -10.91 10.06 -25.22
C PRO A 22 -9.75 9.05 -25.02
N VAL A 23 -9.10 8.63 -26.11
CA VAL A 23 -7.94 7.71 -26.06
C VAL A 23 -6.71 8.44 -25.53
N ASP A 24 -6.53 9.70 -25.94
CA ASP A 24 -5.45 10.54 -25.42
C ASP A 24 -5.65 10.79 -23.91
N GLU A 25 -6.88 11.09 -23.47
CA GLU A 25 -7.21 11.30 -22.06
C GLU A 25 -6.95 10.04 -21.21
N LEU A 26 -7.31 8.85 -21.72
CA LEU A 26 -7.00 7.58 -21.06
C LEU A 26 -5.49 7.32 -20.98
N THR A 27 -4.76 7.61 -22.05
CA THR A 27 -3.31 7.43 -22.10
C THR A 27 -2.63 8.35 -21.09
N GLU A 28 -3.05 9.61 -21.03
CA GLU A 28 -2.51 10.60 -20.10
C GLU A 28 -2.77 10.21 -18.64
N ALA A 29 -3.97 9.67 -18.34
CA ALA A 29 -4.30 9.13 -17.04
C ALA A 29 -3.41 7.93 -16.66
N VAL A 30 -3.24 6.97 -17.57
CA VAL A 30 -2.37 5.80 -17.33
C VAL A 30 -0.93 6.23 -17.10
N GLU A 31 -0.39 7.12 -17.93
CA GLU A 31 0.96 7.66 -17.75
C GLU A 31 1.10 8.44 -16.45
N HIS A 32 0.07 9.19 -16.05
CA HIS A 32 0.05 9.90 -14.78
C HIS A 32 0.17 8.92 -13.61
N VAL A 33 -0.67 7.88 -13.58
CA VAL A 33 -0.59 6.82 -12.56
C VAL A 33 0.79 6.16 -12.56
N ALA A 34 1.34 5.83 -13.73
CA ALA A 34 2.64 5.18 -13.85
C ALA A 34 3.80 6.05 -13.34
N ARG A 35 3.73 7.38 -13.49
CA ARG A 35 4.78 8.31 -13.03
C ARG A 35 4.64 8.73 -11.57
N THR A 36 3.40 8.84 -11.08
CA THR A 36 3.12 9.48 -9.77
C THR A 36 2.60 8.51 -8.72
N GLU A 37 2.16 7.32 -9.15
CA GLU A 37 1.42 6.36 -8.34
C GLU A 37 0.07 6.88 -7.79
N ASP A 38 -0.43 8.03 -8.27
CA ASP A 38 -1.71 8.60 -7.86
C ASP A 38 -2.88 7.78 -8.41
N LEU A 39 -3.48 6.95 -7.56
CA LEU A 39 -4.64 6.12 -7.90
C LEU A 39 -5.98 6.82 -7.68
N THR A 40 -5.98 8.11 -7.34
CA THR A 40 -7.21 8.90 -7.20
C THR A 40 -7.72 9.40 -8.54
N VAL A 41 -6.88 9.39 -9.58
CA VAL A 41 -7.25 9.75 -10.96
C VAL A 41 -8.43 8.89 -11.44
N ARG A 42 -9.41 9.56 -12.04
CA ARG A 42 -10.58 8.93 -12.64
C ARG A 42 -10.77 9.44 -14.05
N ILE A 43 -11.11 8.53 -14.95
CA ILE A 43 -11.44 8.84 -16.33
C ILE A 43 -12.95 9.00 -16.43
N PRO A 44 -13.46 10.11 -17.01
CA PRO A 44 -14.88 10.25 -17.31
C PRO A 44 -15.37 9.08 -18.15
N VAL A 45 -16.57 8.60 -17.87
CA VAL A 45 -17.21 7.56 -18.68
C VAL A 45 -18.38 8.19 -19.39
N ASP A 46 -18.23 8.36 -20.71
CA ASP A 46 -19.25 8.89 -21.59
C ASP A 46 -19.59 7.85 -22.68
N GLY A 47 -20.88 7.64 -22.93
CA GLY A 47 -21.36 6.69 -23.94
C GLY A 47 -21.37 5.23 -23.46
N GLU A 48 -21.57 4.31 -24.41
CA GLU A 48 -21.72 2.87 -24.18
C GLU A 48 -20.83 2.01 -25.10
N ASP A 49 -19.77 2.61 -25.65
CA ASP A 49 -18.87 1.96 -26.60
C ASP A 49 -17.67 1.27 -25.92
N GLU A 50 -16.72 0.80 -26.75
CA GLU A 50 -15.50 0.15 -26.29
C GLU A 50 -14.64 1.06 -25.40
N ILE A 51 -14.66 2.37 -25.65
CA ILE A 51 -13.90 3.35 -24.88
C ILE A 51 -14.53 3.56 -23.50
N ALA A 52 -15.86 3.63 -23.42
CA ALA A 52 -16.58 3.64 -22.16
C ALA A 52 -16.27 2.38 -21.33
N ARG A 53 -16.27 1.19 -21.96
CA ARG A 53 -15.90 -0.07 -21.28
C ARG A 53 -14.47 -0.07 -20.77
N LEU A 54 -13.53 0.45 -21.55
CA LEU A 54 -12.13 0.54 -21.16
C LEU A 54 -11.93 1.52 -19.99
N SER A 55 -12.60 2.67 -20.03
CA SER A 55 -12.58 3.67 -18.95
C SER A 55 -13.13 3.10 -17.65
N HIS A 56 -14.24 2.35 -17.70
CA HIS A 56 -14.76 1.59 -16.56
C HIS A 56 -13.75 0.57 -16.01
N SER A 57 -13.08 -0.17 -16.90
CA SER A 57 -12.12 -1.21 -16.53
C SER A 57 -10.89 -0.59 -15.85
N PHE A 58 -10.37 0.51 -16.39
CA PHE A 58 -9.28 1.27 -15.78
C PHE A 58 -9.66 1.81 -14.40
N ASN A 59 -10.81 2.49 -14.28
CA ASN A 59 -11.27 3.05 -13.01
C ASN A 59 -11.42 1.95 -11.94
N SER A 60 -11.92 0.77 -12.34
CA SER A 60 -12.05 -0.40 -11.45
C SER A 60 -10.70 -0.93 -11.00
N MET A 61 -9.74 -1.07 -11.92
CA MET A 61 -8.38 -1.49 -11.62
C MET A 61 -7.69 -0.50 -10.66
N ALA A 62 -7.78 0.80 -10.93
CA ALA A 62 -7.20 1.84 -10.09
C ALA A 62 -7.80 1.83 -8.67
N ALA A 63 -9.12 1.64 -8.55
CA ALA A 63 -9.79 1.53 -7.25
C ALA A 63 -9.37 0.27 -6.48
N GLN A 64 -9.25 -0.88 -7.15
CA GLN A 64 -8.78 -2.11 -6.51
C GLN A 64 -7.33 -1.99 -6.04
N LEU A 65 -6.46 -1.38 -6.84
CA LEU A 65 -5.07 -1.14 -6.45
C LEU A 65 -4.97 -0.16 -5.27
N ALA A 66 -5.82 0.88 -5.23
CA ALA A 66 -5.85 1.83 -4.14
C ALA A 66 -6.27 1.14 -2.83
N SER A 67 -7.35 0.37 -2.88
CA SER A 67 -7.80 -0.43 -1.75
C SER A 67 -6.76 -1.45 -1.27
N SER A 68 -5.99 -2.04 -2.19
CA SER A 68 -4.89 -2.95 -1.85
C SER A 68 -3.76 -2.22 -1.12
N ARG A 69 -3.34 -1.04 -1.62
CA ARG A 69 -2.34 -0.19 -0.96
C ARG A 69 -2.77 0.27 0.42
N ASP A 70 -4.04 0.69 0.57
CA ASP A 70 -4.58 1.10 1.88
C ASP A 70 -4.54 -0.06 2.89
N ARG A 71 -4.93 -1.27 2.46
CA ARG A 71 -4.84 -2.47 3.31
C ARG A 71 -3.41 -2.82 3.69
N GLN A 72 -2.46 -2.71 2.76
CA GLN A 72 -1.04 -2.92 3.05
C GLN A 72 -0.50 -1.89 4.05
N ALA A 73 -0.85 -0.62 3.89
CA ALA A 73 -0.46 0.45 4.81
C ALA A 73 -1.02 0.24 6.21
N GLN A 74 -2.29 -0.18 6.30
CA GLN A 74 -2.93 -0.52 7.58
C GLN A 74 -2.25 -1.72 8.25
N LEU A 75 -1.96 -2.78 7.50
CA LEU A 75 -1.25 -3.95 8.02
C LEU A 75 0.13 -3.56 8.59
N ILE A 76 0.89 -2.71 7.88
CA ILE A 76 2.18 -2.19 8.37
C ILE A 76 2.00 -1.37 9.65
N ALA A 77 0.97 -0.53 9.72
CA ALA A 77 0.69 0.29 10.89
C ALA A 77 0.35 -0.57 12.11
N ASP A 78 -0.54 -1.56 11.94
CA ASP A 78 -0.98 -2.48 12.99
C ASP A 78 0.19 -3.34 13.47
N ALA A 79 0.96 -3.91 12.55
CA ALA A 79 2.21 -4.62 12.84
C ALA A 79 3.17 -3.79 13.70
N GLY A 80 3.40 -2.53 13.31
CA GLY A 80 4.27 -1.63 14.05
C GLY A 80 3.76 -1.32 15.45
N HIS A 81 2.45 -1.30 15.67
CA HIS A 81 1.85 -1.10 16.99
C HIS A 81 1.99 -2.34 17.86
N GLU A 82 1.69 -3.52 17.32
CA GLU A 82 1.80 -4.79 18.05
C GLU A 82 3.24 -5.11 18.44
N LEU A 83 4.22 -4.86 17.55
CA LEU A 83 5.65 -5.07 17.85
C LEU A 83 6.21 -4.08 18.90
N ARG A 84 5.66 -2.86 18.99
CA ARG A 84 6.14 -1.83 19.92
C ARG A 84 5.99 -2.25 21.38
N THR A 85 4.91 -2.95 21.72
CA THR A 85 4.59 -3.36 23.09
C THR A 85 5.63 -4.33 23.67
N PRO A 86 5.89 -5.52 23.08
CA PRO A 86 6.88 -6.45 23.59
C PRO A 86 8.30 -5.85 23.51
N LEU A 87 8.61 -5.02 22.51
CA LEU A 87 9.90 -4.32 22.43
C LEU A 87 10.11 -3.34 23.59
N THR A 88 9.09 -2.55 23.93
CA THR A 88 9.15 -1.61 25.06
C THR A 88 9.33 -2.34 26.38
N SER A 89 8.64 -3.46 26.56
CA SER A 89 8.73 -4.27 27.77
C SER A 89 10.09 -4.97 27.88
N LEU A 90 10.62 -5.49 26.77
CA LEU A 90 11.97 -6.07 26.70
C LEU A 90 13.04 -5.04 27.04
N ARG A 91 12.95 -3.84 26.44
CA ARG A 91 13.83 -2.72 26.76
C ARG A 91 13.81 -2.37 28.24
N THR A 92 12.62 -2.23 28.82
CA THR A 92 12.45 -1.90 30.26
C THR A 92 13.10 -2.96 31.14
N ASN A 93 12.89 -4.24 30.84
CA ASN A 93 13.48 -5.35 31.60
C ASN A 93 15.01 -5.34 31.52
N VAL A 94 15.57 -5.12 30.32
CA VAL A 94 17.02 -5.04 30.11
C VAL A 94 17.62 -3.83 30.83
N GLU A 95 16.96 -2.66 30.78
CA GLU A 95 17.40 -1.45 31.49
C GLU A 95 17.43 -1.65 33.01
N LEU A 96 16.45 -2.38 33.58
CA LEU A 96 16.44 -2.71 35.01
C LEU A 96 17.64 -3.59 35.41
N LEU A 97 17.97 -4.58 34.58
CA LEU A 97 19.12 -5.47 34.81
C LEU A 97 20.44 -4.72 34.68
N ALA A 98 20.60 -3.89 33.65
CA ALA A 98 21.78 -3.06 33.46
C ALA A 98 22.00 -2.11 34.64
N ARG A 99 20.94 -1.43 35.10
CA ARG A 99 21.00 -0.53 36.25
C ARG A 99 21.38 -1.24 37.55
N SER A 100 20.93 -2.48 37.74
CA SER A 100 21.33 -3.30 38.90
C SER A 100 22.82 -3.58 38.90
N ASP A 101 23.39 -3.90 37.74
CA ASP A 101 24.82 -4.15 37.55
C ASP A 101 25.66 -2.87 37.77
N GLU A 102 25.25 -1.76 37.16
CA GLU A 102 25.92 -0.45 37.28
C GLU A 102 25.95 0.09 38.72
N THR A 103 24.85 -0.08 39.47
CA THR A 103 24.71 0.49 40.82
C THR A 103 25.14 -0.47 41.92
N GLY A 104 25.41 -1.74 41.60
CA GLY A 104 25.64 -2.81 42.56
C GLY A 104 24.43 -3.16 43.43
N ARG A 105 23.24 -2.59 43.14
CA ARG A 105 22.00 -2.93 43.85
C ARG A 105 21.51 -4.28 43.34
N VAL A 106 21.64 -5.30 44.17
CA VAL A 106 21.22 -6.67 43.86
C VAL A 106 19.71 -6.74 43.67
N ILE A 107 19.27 -7.24 42.51
CA ILE A 107 17.88 -7.67 42.29
C ILE A 107 17.67 -9.00 43.02
N PRO A 108 16.60 -9.16 43.83
CA PRO A 108 16.28 -10.43 44.48
C PRO A 108 16.26 -11.60 43.47
N PRO A 109 16.72 -12.80 43.84
CA PRO A 109 16.82 -13.92 42.92
C PRO A 109 15.51 -14.26 42.20
N ASP A 110 14.38 -14.18 42.91
CA ASP A 110 13.05 -14.44 42.36
C ASP A 110 12.62 -13.38 41.34
N ASP A 111 12.88 -12.10 41.62
CA ASP A 111 12.61 -10.98 40.71
C ASP A 111 13.49 -11.07 39.46
N ARG A 112 14.76 -11.44 39.62
CA ARG A 112 15.68 -11.66 38.50
C ARG A 112 15.19 -12.79 37.61
N LYS A 113 14.70 -13.89 38.21
CA LYS A 113 14.11 -15.01 37.49
C LYS A 113 12.84 -14.58 36.73
N ALA A 114 11.98 -13.77 37.34
CA ALA A 114 10.80 -13.22 36.70
C ALA A 114 11.13 -12.30 35.52
N LEU A 115 12.12 -11.40 35.67
CA LEU A 115 12.61 -10.54 34.59
C LEU A 115 13.14 -11.35 33.41
N MET A 116 13.98 -12.36 33.68
CA MET A 116 14.50 -13.25 32.63
C MET A 116 13.38 -14.04 31.93
N ALA A 117 12.39 -14.53 32.68
CA ALA A 117 11.23 -15.20 32.10
C ALA A 117 10.42 -14.24 31.21
N SER A 118 10.23 -13.00 31.66
CA SER A 118 9.54 -11.95 30.91
C SER A 118 10.27 -11.59 29.61
N VAL A 119 11.59 -11.39 29.64
CA VAL A 119 12.42 -11.16 28.43
C VAL A 119 12.27 -12.31 27.44
N LYS A 120 12.35 -13.56 27.92
CA LYS A 120 12.18 -14.73 27.05
C LYS A 120 10.80 -14.77 26.41
N ALA A 121 9.74 -14.50 27.19
CA ALA A 121 8.38 -14.45 26.69
C ALA A 121 8.19 -13.38 25.60
N GLN A 122 8.70 -12.17 25.82
CA GLN A 122 8.64 -11.07 24.84
C GLN A 122 9.40 -11.39 23.56
N MET A 123 10.55 -12.06 23.65
CA MET A 123 11.28 -12.51 22.45
C MET A 123 10.49 -13.56 21.66
N THR A 124 9.81 -14.49 22.35
CA THR A 124 8.94 -15.48 21.70
C THR A 124 7.74 -14.81 21.04
N GLU A 125 7.10 -13.85 21.70
CA GLU A 125 5.99 -13.07 21.15
C GLU A 125 6.40 -12.26 19.91
N LEU A 126 7.54 -11.55 19.97
CA LEU A 126 8.11 -10.85 18.81
C LEU A 126 8.37 -11.80 17.64
N ALA A 127 8.93 -12.99 17.90
CA ALA A 127 9.19 -13.97 16.85
C ALA A 127 7.90 -14.49 16.21
N ALA A 128 6.83 -14.70 17.01
CA ALA A 128 5.52 -15.09 16.51
C ALA A 128 4.90 -13.99 15.63
N LEU A 129 4.85 -12.75 16.12
CA LEU A 129 4.33 -11.61 15.36
C LEU A 129 5.08 -11.42 14.03
N ILE A 130 6.41 -11.53 14.03
CA ILE A 130 7.22 -11.48 12.79
C ILE A 130 6.86 -12.63 11.85
N GLY A 131 6.60 -13.83 12.39
CA GLY A 131 6.14 -14.98 11.62
C GLY A 131 4.78 -14.73 10.95
N ASP A 132 3.80 -14.22 11.70
CA ASP A 132 2.46 -13.90 11.22
C ASP A 132 2.50 -12.84 10.11
N LEU A 133 3.37 -11.82 10.26
CA LEU A 133 3.59 -10.81 9.22
C LEU A 133 4.22 -11.38 7.96
N GLN A 134 5.15 -12.34 8.08
CA GLN A 134 5.72 -13.01 6.91
C GLN A 134 4.71 -13.89 6.19
N GLU A 135 3.76 -14.49 6.92
CA GLU A 135 2.67 -15.26 6.34
C GLU A 135 1.68 -14.34 5.59
N LEU A 136 1.27 -13.23 6.21
CA LEU A 136 0.38 -12.24 5.60
C LEU A 136 1.01 -11.50 4.41
N ALA A 137 2.33 -11.32 4.41
CA ALA A 137 3.05 -10.66 3.31
C ALA A 137 3.36 -11.60 2.13
N ARG A 138 3.08 -12.90 2.24
CA ARG A 138 3.22 -13.79 1.09
C ARG A 138 2.18 -13.39 0.04
N PRO A 139 2.58 -13.23 -1.24
CA PRO A 139 1.61 -13.09 -2.30
C PRO A 139 0.74 -14.36 -2.29
N ASP A 140 -0.59 -14.19 -2.28
CA ASP A 140 -1.53 -15.29 -2.46
C ASP A 140 -1.01 -16.14 -3.63
N ALA A 141 -0.69 -17.41 -3.35
CA ALA A 141 -0.25 -18.32 -4.39
C ALA A 141 -1.40 -18.46 -5.40
N ALA A 142 -1.23 -17.82 -6.55
CA ALA A 142 -2.13 -17.91 -7.70
C ALA A 142 -2.15 -19.34 -8.28
#